data_AF-A0A7C4XFU6-F1
#
_entry.id   AF-A0A7C4XFU6-F1
#
_cell.length_a   1.000
_cell.length_b   1.000
_cell.length_c   1.000
_cell.angle_alpha   90.00
_cell.angle_beta   90.00
_cell.angle_gamma   90.00
#
_symmetry.space_group_name_H-M   'P 1'
#
loop_
_entity.id
_entity.type
_entity.pdbx_description
1 polymer ?
#
loop_
_entity_poly.entity_id
_entity_poly.type
_entity_poly.pdbx_seq_one_letter_code
_entity_poly.pdbx_strand_id
1 'polypeptide(L)'
;MTREFKPGPYNYCDYRCERCDEREYCRVYKENQERLLQHYLKGEDPNDPEVFLNDLKEIFEKTKDMIRKAAEEQGIDLEDLEEIPEEEIEEFDPHNYVIYNLAYDYFDQAHKLIKKLEKEGIPEEIAEEFEDFVWYHTLLVAKAGRLVSSFDDKFFDEETKRIEQEGTIQVLKKGIKLSRRALDKMLNELPDDFQSIVDLIDTLKRLETQLNSDMKKRVDEV
;
A
#
# COMPACT_ATOMS: atom_id res chain seq x y z
N MET A 1 20.53 -13.02 22.11
CA MET A 1 19.47 -13.71 21.36
C MET A 1 19.17 -12.85 20.16
N THR A 2 19.59 -13.26 18.96
CA THR A 2 19.18 -12.65 17.70
C THR A 2 17.67 -12.76 17.63
N ARG A 3 16.95 -11.64 17.78
CA ARG A 3 15.49 -11.63 17.56
C ARG A 3 15.29 -11.97 16.09
N GLU A 4 14.68 -13.11 15.81
CA GLU A 4 14.32 -13.47 14.45
C GLU A 4 13.26 -12.46 13.96
N PHE A 5 13.66 -11.64 13.00
CA PHE A 5 12.71 -10.76 12.32
C PHE A 5 11.75 -11.60 11.50
N LYS A 6 10.51 -11.13 11.38
CA LYS A 6 9.55 -11.75 10.47
C LYS A 6 10.15 -11.79 9.05
N PRO A 7 10.15 -12.95 8.37
CA PRO A 7 10.62 -13.04 6.99
C PRO A 7 9.73 -12.18 6.09
N GLY A 8 10.32 -11.65 5.02
CA GLY A 8 9.54 -11.04 3.94
C GLY A 8 8.68 -12.09 3.22
N PRO A 9 7.78 -11.67 2.33
CA PRO A 9 7.62 -10.29 1.85
C PRO A 9 6.77 -9.40 2.78
N TYR A 10 7.08 -8.10 2.83
CA TYR A 10 6.32 -7.09 3.59
C TYR A 10 5.02 -6.65 2.87
N ASN A 11 4.48 -7.47 1.97
CA ASN A 11 3.27 -7.17 1.19
C ASN A 11 2.01 -6.97 2.04
N TYR A 12 2.07 -7.48 3.28
CA TYR A 12 1.08 -7.32 4.36
C TYR A 12 1.13 -5.96 5.06
N CYS A 13 2.03 -5.05 4.63
CA CYS A 13 2.23 -3.74 5.24
C CYS A 13 1.31 -2.68 4.60
N ASP A 14 0.69 -1.87 5.45
CA ASP A 14 -0.02 -0.65 5.08
C ASP A 14 0.79 0.62 5.35
N TYR A 15 2.07 0.47 5.68
CA TYR A 15 3.04 1.53 5.97
C TYR A 15 2.65 2.49 7.11
N ARG A 16 1.69 2.10 7.96
CA ARG A 16 1.34 2.81 9.21
C ARG A 16 2.18 2.28 10.37
N CYS A 17 3.50 2.33 10.22
CA CYS A 17 4.43 1.66 11.13
C CYS A 17 4.24 2.07 12.60
N GLU A 18 4.00 3.36 12.87
CA GLU A 18 3.77 3.88 14.23
C GLU A 18 2.53 3.30 14.92
N ARG A 19 1.56 2.82 14.14
CA ARG A 19 0.31 2.20 14.60
C ARG A 19 0.31 0.67 14.40
N CYS A 20 1.45 0.05 14.09
CA CYS A 20 1.56 -1.37 13.79
C CYS A 20 1.85 -2.20 15.06
N ASP A 21 1.11 -3.30 15.23
CA ASP A 21 1.28 -4.23 16.37
C ASP A 21 2.52 -5.12 16.23
N GLU A 22 3.09 -5.22 15.03
CA GLU A 22 4.24 -6.09 14.70
C GLU A 22 5.59 -5.37 14.79
N ARG A 23 5.62 -4.13 15.34
CA ARG A 23 6.83 -3.28 15.43
C ARG A 23 8.02 -3.98 16.10
N GLU A 24 7.77 -4.91 17.02
CA GLU A 24 8.84 -5.62 17.73
C GLU A 24 9.62 -6.59 16.84
N TYR A 25 8.96 -7.16 15.82
CA TYR A 25 9.50 -8.19 14.92
C TYR A 25 9.68 -7.69 13.48
N CYS A 26 9.31 -6.45 13.20
CA CYS A 26 9.46 -5.82 11.89
C CYS A 26 10.87 -5.22 11.70
N ARG A 27 11.67 -5.83 10.83
CA ARG A 27 13.02 -5.37 10.47
C ARG A 27 13.01 -3.93 9.94
N VAL A 28 12.12 -3.62 9.00
CA VAL A 28 12.02 -2.30 8.36
C VAL A 28 11.80 -1.20 9.40
N TYR A 29 10.90 -1.44 10.37
CA TYR A 29 10.65 -0.49 11.44
C TYR A 29 11.89 -0.31 12.32
N LYS A 30 12.54 -1.41 12.72
CA LYS A 30 13.74 -1.35 13.58
C LYS A 30 14.91 -0.63 12.91
N GLU A 31 15.20 -0.96 11.66
CA GLU A 31 16.26 -0.31 10.89
C GLU A 31 15.96 1.19 10.71
N ASN A 32 14.70 1.58 10.48
CA ASN A 32 14.32 2.99 10.39
C ASN A 32 14.50 3.73 11.73
N GLN A 33 14.10 3.12 12.85
CA GLN A 33 14.27 3.71 14.19
C GLN A 33 15.75 3.84 14.58
N GLU A 34 16.57 2.85 14.24
CA GLU A 34 18.01 2.91 14.44
C GLU A 34 18.63 4.05 13.63
N ARG A 35 18.25 4.22 12.36
CA ARG A 35 18.72 5.33 11.52
C ARG A 35 18.33 6.69 12.10
N LEU A 36 17.06 6.88 12.45
CA LEU A 36 16.59 8.12 13.09
C LEU A 36 17.38 8.44 14.36
N LEU A 37 17.61 7.44 15.22
CA LEU A 37 18.41 7.61 16.43
C LEU A 37 19.86 8.02 16.12
N GLN A 38 20.48 7.47 15.08
CA GLN A 38 21.84 7.85 14.68
C GLN A 38 21.92 9.32 14.27
N HIS A 39 20.97 9.83 13.50
CA HIS A 39 20.94 11.26 13.14
C HIS A 39 20.77 12.15 14.37
N TYR A 40 19.83 11.82 15.25
CA TYR A 40 19.64 12.59 16.48
C TYR A 40 20.88 12.59 17.38
N LEU A 41 21.61 11.46 17.48
CA LEU A 41 22.87 11.39 18.23
C LEU A 41 23.99 12.24 17.60
N LYS A 42 23.96 12.43 16.27
CA LYS A 42 24.89 13.31 15.54
C LYS A 42 24.46 14.79 15.56
N GLY A 43 23.25 15.09 16.05
CA GLY A 43 22.66 16.43 15.98
C GLY A 43 22.18 16.82 14.59
N GLU A 44 21.92 15.84 13.73
CA GLU A 44 21.36 16.01 12.39
C GLU A 44 19.82 15.98 12.47
N ASP A 45 19.14 16.84 11.70
CA ASP A 45 17.69 16.75 11.50
C ASP A 45 17.41 15.72 10.39
N PRO A 46 16.73 14.60 10.68
CA PRO A 46 16.39 13.61 9.65
C PRO A 46 15.46 14.14 8.56
N ASN A 47 14.75 15.25 8.82
CA ASN A 47 13.87 15.89 7.84
C ASN A 47 14.60 16.94 6.99
N ASP A 48 15.88 17.20 7.27
CA ASP A 48 16.69 18.03 6.41
C ASP A 48 16.86 17.36 5.03
N PRO A 49 16.61 18.08 3.92
CA PRO A 49 16.69 17.50 2.59
C PRO A 49 18.05 16.90 2.24
N GLU A 50 19.17 17.48 2.71
CA GLU A 50 20.50 16.96 2.41
C GLU A 50 20.77 15.66 3.17
N VAL A 51 20.39 15.61 4.46
CA VAL A 51 20.49 14.40 5.28
C VAL A 51 19.67 13.27 4.66
N PHE A 52 18.41 13.56 4.30
CA PHE A 52 17.52 12.59 3.65
C PHE A 52 18.08 12.06 2.32
N LEU A 53 18.61 12.95 1.46
CA LEU A 53 19.16 12.53 0.17
C LEU A 53 20.42 11.66 0.33
N ASN A 54 21.24 11.93 1.35
CA ASN A 54 22.40 11.12 1.67
C ASN A 54 21.97 9.71 2.15
N ASP A 55 20.99 9.62 3.05
CA ASP A 55 20.43 8.34 3.48
C ASP A 55 19.90 7.52 2.30
N LEU A 56 19.17 8.18 1.39
CA LEU A 56 18.61 7.54 0.21
C LEU A 56 19.71 6.96 -0.67
N LYS A 57 20.80 7.71 -0.88
CA LYS A 57 21.98 7.24 -1.61
C LYS A 57 22.59 6.00 -0.96
N GLU A 58 22.78 6.01 0.35
CA GLU A 58 23.34 4.86 1.09
C GLU A 58 22.45 3.61 0.97
N ILE A 59 21.12 3.79 1.05
CA ILE A 59 20.15 2.70 0.86
C ILE A 59 20.29 2.10 -0.54
N PHE A 60 20.35 2.93 -1.59
CA PHE A 60 20.48 2.43 -2.96
C PHE A 60 21.81 1.71 -3.22
N GLU A 61 22.93 2.20 -2.69
CA GLU A 61 24.21 1.50 -2.81
C GLU A 61 24.17 0.14 -2.10
N LYS A 62 23.59 0.08 -0.88
CA LYS A 62 23.40 -1.19 -0.17
C LYS A 62 22.50 -2.15 -0.95
N THR A 63 21.40 -1.65 -1.53
CA THR A 63 20.50 -2.47 -2.35
C THR A 63 21.20 -2.99 -3.60
N LYS A 64 22.02 -2.16 -4.27
CA LYS A 64 22.82 -2.57 -5.43
C LYS A 64 23.80 -3.69 -5.07
N ASP A 65 24.47 -3.59 -3.94
CA ASP A 65 25.37 -4.64 -3.46
C ASP A 65 24.61 -5.94 -3.11
N MET A 66 23.41 -5.83 -2.55
CA MET A 66 22.55 -6.98 -2.30
C MET A 66 22.12 -7.68 -3.60
N ILE A 67 21.75 -6.91 -4.62
CA ILE A 67 21.37 -7.45 -5.94
C ILE A 67 22.55 -8.19 -6.58
N ARG A 68 23.75 -7.59 -6.58
CA ARG A 68 24.97 -8.22 -7.11
C ARG A 68 25.29 -9.55 -6.43
N LYS A 69 25.24 -9.58 -5.10
CA LYS A 69 25.45 -10.82 -4.33
C LYS A 69 24.40 -11.88 -4.67
N ALA A 70 23.12 -11.50 -4.76
CA ALA A 70 22.07 -12.44 -5.12
C ALA A 70 22.25 -12.98 -6.55
N ALA A 71 22.69 -12.15 -7.49
CA ALA A 71 23.02 -12.58 -8.85
C ALA A 71 24.20 -13.56 -8.88
N GLU A 72 25.29 -13.24 -8.18
CA GLU A 72 26.45 -14.14 -8.02
C GLU A 72 26.06 -15.49 -7.42
N GLU A 73 25.25 -15.49 -6.35
CA GLU A 73 24.74 -16.71 -5.70
C GLU A 73 23.86 -17.56 -6.63
N GLN A 74 23.14 -16.93 -7.55
CA GLN A 74 22.31 -17.58 -8.55
C GLN A 74 23.06 -17.91 -9.85
N GLY A 75 24.35 -17.54 -9.94
CA GLY A 75 25.15 -17.74 -11.15
C GLY A 75 24.73 -16.86 -12.34
N ILE A 76 24.07 -15.73 -12.06
CA ILE A 76 23.64 -14.74 -13.05
C ILE A 76 24.75 -13.71 -13.24
N ASP A 77 25.24 -13.56 -14.46
CA ASP A 77 26.16 -12.47 -14.83
C ASP A 77 25.36 -11.22 -15.21
N LEU A 78 25.51 -10.16 -14.42
CA LEU A 78 24.80 -8.89 -14.64
C LEU A 78 25.41 -8.05 -15.77
N GLU A 79 26.65 -8.35 -16.18
CA GLU A 79 27.34 -7.63 -17.27
C GLU A 79 27.16 -8.33 -18.62
N ASP A 80 26.66 -9.57 -18.62
CA ASP A 80 26.36 -10.40 -19.80
C ASP A 80 24.85 -10.71 -19.89
N LEU A 81 24.03 -9.67 -19.68
CA LEU A 81 22.60 -9.75 -19.94
C LEU A 81 22.41 -9.59 -21.46
N GLU A 82 22.07 -10.68 -22.16
CA GLU A 82 21.54 -10.59 -23.52
C GLU A 82 20.39 -9.57 -23.53
N GLU A 83 20.27 -8.77 -24.60
CA GLU A 83 19.06 -7.96 -24.81
C GLU A 83 17.86 -8.91 -24.73
N ILE A 84 17.14 -8.84 -23.61
CA ILE A 84 15.88 -9.55 -23.46
C ILE A 84 15.04 -9.03 -24.63
N PRO A 85 14.57 -9.91 -25.54
CA PRO A 85 13.66 -9.49 -26.58
C PRO A 85 12.57 -8.68 -25.90
N GLU A 86 12.15 -7.54 -26.46
CA GLU A 86 10.91 -6.90 -26.02
C GLU A 86 9.80 -7.93 -26.27
N GLU A 87 9.58 -8.84 -25.32
CA GLU A 87 8.34 -9.58 -25.22
C GLU A 87 7.30 -8.47 -25.15
N GLU A 88 6.34 -8.50 -26.08
CA GLU A 88 5.18 -7.62 -26.01
C GLU A 88 4.56 -7.83 -24.63
N ILE A 89 4.88 -6.95 -23.68
CA ILE A 89 4.30 -6.98 -22.35
C ILE A 89 2.81 -6.80 -22.61
N GLU A 90 2.08 -7.89 -22.43
CA GLU A 90 0.65 -7.94 -22.67
C GLU A 90 0.02 -6.79 -21.88
N GLU A 91 -0.63 -5.86 -22.58
CA GLU A 91 -1.14 -4.64 -21.97
C GLU A 91 -2.16 -5.01 -20.89
N PHE A 92 -1.77 -4.86 -19.63
CA PHE A 92 -2.61 -5.17 -18.50
C PHE A 92 -3.46 -3.96 -18.13
N ASP A 93 -4.76 -4.02 -18.42
CA ASP A 93 -5.72 -3.03 -17.94
C ASP A 93 -6.44 -3.51 -16.67
N PRO A 94 -6.16 -2.92 -15.49
CA PRO A 94 -6.84 -3.27 -14.25
C PRO A 94 -8.35 -2.94 -14.28
N HIS A 95 -8.81 -2.04 -15.15
CA HIS A 95 -10.23 -1.72 -15.32
C HIS A 95 -11.06 -2.87 -15.91
N ASN A 96 -10.42 -3.95 -16.36
CA ASN A 96 -11.15 -5.17 -16.72
C ASN A 96 -11.77 -5.88 -15.51
N TYR A 97 -11.36 -5.56 -14.28
CA TYR A 97 -11.83 -6.23 -13.07
C TYR A 97 -12.80 -5.37 -12.26
N VAL A 98 -13.91 -5.97 -11.84
CA VAL A 98 -14.96 -5.28 -11.04
C VAL A 98 -14.38 -4.74 -9.73
N ILE A 99 -13.52 -5.51 -9.07
CA ILE A 99 -12.91 -5.13 -7.79
C ILE A 99 -12.06 -3.87 -7.90
N TYR A 100 -11.33 -3.71 -9.01
CA TYR A 100 -10.50 -2.54 -9.24
C TYR A 100 -11.36 -1.30 -9.48
N ASN A 101 -12.39 -1.42 -10.32
CA ASN A 101 -13.31 -0.29 -10.58
C ASN A 101 -14.01 0.18 -9.30
N LEU A 102 -14.44 -0.73 -8.43
CA LEU A 102 -15.01 -0.35 -7.12
C LEU A 102 -14.01 0.40 -6.24
N ALA A 103 -12.73 -0.01 -6.24
CA ALA A 103 -11.69 0.67 -5.49
C ALA A 103 -11.35 2.04 -6.10
N TYR A 104 -11.38 2.16 -7.44
CA TYR A 104 -11.18 3.40 -8.16
C TYR A 104 -12.33 4.39 -7.93
N ASP A 105 -13.58 3.92 -7.97
CA ASP A 105 -14.77 4.72 -7.66
C ASP A 105 -14.72 5.27 -6.23
N TYR A 106 -14.29 4.44 -5.27
CA TYR A 106 -14.05 4.89 -3.90
C TYR A 106 -12.97 5.95 -3.83
N PHE A 107 -11.82 5.73 -4.50
CA PHE A 107 -10.72 6.69 -4.56
C PHE A 107 -11.17 8.04 -5.10
N ASP A 108 -11.86 8.09 -6.24
CA ASP A 108 -12.29 9.33 -6.89
C ASP A 108 -13.29 10.11 -6.02
N GLN A 109 -14.30 9.43 -5.46
CA GLN A 109 -15.27 10.04 -4.55
C GLN A 109 -14.59 10.55 -3.26
N ALA A 110 -13.70 9.75 -2.68
CA ALA A 110 -13.01 10.10 -1.45
C ALA A 110 -12.07 11.29 -1.67
N HIS A 111 -11.36 11.30 -2.79
CA HIS A 111 -10.47 12.40 -3.15
C HIS A 111 -11.22 13.73 -3.27
N LYS A 112 -12.41 13.73 -3.87
CA LYS A 112 -13.27 14.92 -3.95
C LYS A 112 -13.69 15.43 -2.57
N LEU A 113 -14.12 14.53 -1.68
CA LEU A 113 -14.50 14.90 -0.32
C LEU A 113 -13.29 15.44 0.47
N ILE A 114 -12.13 14.77 0.39
CA ILE A 114 -10.90 15.23 1.02
C ILE A 114 -10.54 16.65 0.55
N LYS A 115 -10.56 16.91 -0.76
CA LYS A 115 -10.24 18.23 -1.32
C LYS A 115 -11.22 19.32 -0.92
N LYS A 116 -12.49 18.96 -0.65
CA LYS A 116 -13.48 19.88 -0.09
C LYS A 116 -13.15 20.21 1.37
N LEU A 117 -12.97 19.18 2.21
CA LEU A 117 -12.70 19.34 3.64
C LEU A 117 -11.37 20.06 3.93
N GLU A 118 -10.32 19.80 3.14
CA GLU A 118 -9.05 20.54 3.22
C GLU A 118 -9.22 22.06 3.02
N LYS A 119 -10.23 22.49 2.26
CA LYS A 119 -10.52 23.92 2.02
C LYS A 119 -11.42 24.54 3.08
N GLU A 120 -12.38 23.77 3.57
CA GLU A 120 -13.38 24.23 4.55
C GLU A 120 -12.86 24.18 5.99
N GLY A 121 -11.84 23.35 6.23
CA GLY A 121 -11.30 23.07 7.56
C GLY A 121 -11.80 21.73 8.08
N ILE A 122 -10.94 21.03 8.81
CA ILE A 122 -11.23 19.72 9.39
C ILE A 122 -11.51 19.94 10.89
N PRO A 123 -12.69 19.56 11.40
CA PRO A 123 -12.98 19.61 12.84
C PRO A 123 -11.95 18.80 13.63
N GLU A 124 -11.53 19.34 14.78
CA GLU A 124 -10.50 18.72 15.64
C GLU A 124 -10.98 17.36 16.17
N GLU A 125 -12.29 17.22 16.36
CA GLU A 125 -12.97 16.01 16.84
C GLU A 125 -12.82 14.79 15.92
N ILE A 126 -12.53 15.01 14.63
CA ILE A 126 -12.36 13.95 13.62
C ILE A 126 -10.99 13.94 12.96
N ALA A 127 -10.00 14.67 13.51
CA ALA A 127 -8.69 14.79 12.89
C ALA A 127 -8.00 13.43 12.69
N GLU A 128 -8.07 12.54 13.69
CA GLU A 128 -7.47 11.20 13.59
C GLU A 128 -8.17 10.32 12.55
N GLU A 129 -9.50 10.37 12.50
CA GLU A 129 -10.31 9.66 11.50
C GLU A 129 -10.04 10.17 10.10
N PHE A 130 -9.90 11.49 9.94
CA PHE A 130 -9.57 12.10 8.68
C PHE A 130 -8.18 11.65 8.19
N GLU A 131 -7.19 11.54 9.08
CA GLU A 131 -5.87 10.98 8.74
C GLU A 131 -5.92 9.51 8.27
N ASP A 132 -6.77 8.68 8.91
CA ASP A 132 -6.99 7.30 8.45
C ASP A 132 -7.67 7.31 7.07
N PHE A 133 -8.71 8.12 6.88
CA PHE A 133 -9.44 8.23 5.62
C PHE A 133 -8.53 8.70 4.47
N VAL A 134 -7.74 9.75 4.70
CA VAL A 134 -6.74 10.26 3.73
C VAL A 134 -5.69 9.20 3.42
N TRP A 135 -5.27 8.38 4.38
CA TRP A 135 -4.28 7.34 4.11
C TRP A 135 -4.82 6.22 3.22
N TYR A 136 -6.02 5.73 3.54
CA TYR A 136 -6.56 4.55 2.86
C TYR A 136 -7.25 4.86 1.51
N HIS A 137 -7.61 6.12 1.21
CA HIS A 137 -8.24 6.46 -0.08
C HIS A 137 -7.37 6.12 -1.30
N THR A 138 -6.06 6.36 -1.21
CA THR A 138 -5.10 6.02 -2.28
C THR A 138 -4.57 4.60 -2.14
N LEU A 139 -4.41 4.10 -0.91
CA LEU A 139 -3.85 2.78 -0.68
C LEU A 139 -4.78 1.67 -1.21
N LEU A 140 -6.10 1.81 -1.07
CA LEU A 140 -7.05 0.78 -1.51
C LEU A 140 -7.00 0.57 -3.03
N VAL A 141 -7.03 1.63 -3.84
CA VAL A 141 -6.95 1.51 -5.31
C VAL A 141 -5.59 0.97 -5.75
N ALA A 142 -4.49 1.40 -5.13
CA ALA A 142 -3.15 0.88 -5.44
C ALA A 142 -3.03 -0.63 -5.12
N LYS A 143 -3.57 -1.07 -3.98
CA LYS A 143 -3.55 -2.49 -3.58
C LYS A 143 -4.52 -3.33 -4.39
N ALA A 144 -5.67 -2.78 -4.81
CA ALA A 144 -6.57 -3.45 -5.73
C ALA A 144 -5.90 -3.66 -7.09
N GLY A 145 -5.20 -2.64 -7.61
CA GLY A 145 -4.40 -2.73 -8.84
C GLY A 145 -3.36 -3.85 -8.77
N ARG A 146 -2.60 -3.93 -7.67
CA ARG A 146 -1.64 -5.03 -7.44
C ARG A 146 -2.33 -6.40 -7.36
N LEU A 147 -3.48 -6.48 -6.70
CA LEU A 147 -4.21 -7.74 -6.59
C LEU A 147 -4.61 -8.24 -7.98
N VAL A 148 -5.20 -7.38 -8.82
CA VAL A 148 -5.66 -7.78 -10.14
C VAL A 148 -4.51 -8.09 -11.10
N SER A 149 -3.39 -7.36 -11.00
CA SER A 149 -2.20 -7.66 -11.82
C SER A 149 -1.61 -9.03 -11.50
N SER A 150 -1.78 -9.51 -10.26
CA SER A 150 -1.32 -10.85 -9.86
C SER A 150 -2.17 -11.99 -10.43
N PHE A 151 -3.35 -11.72 -11.00
CA PHE A 151 -4.24 -12.77 -11.51
C PHE A 151 -3.74 -13.39 -12.80
N ASP A 152 -3.07 -12.58 -13.63
CA ASP A 152 -2.54 -12.96 -14.93
C ASP A 152 -0.99 -12.94 -14.94
N ASP A 153 -0.36 -12.81 -13.77
CA ASP A 153 1.10 -12.81 -13.62
C ASP A 153 1.68 -14.17 -14.06
N LYS A 154 2.64 -14.16 -14.98
CA LYS A 154 3.33 -15.35 -15.51
C LYS A 154 4.74 -15.51 -14.93
N PHE A 155 5.24 -14.53 -14.18
CA PHE A 155 6.59 -14.51 -13.61
C PHE A 155 6.68 -15.28 -12.30
N PHE A 156 5.68 -15.15 -11.44
CA PHE A 156 5.69 -15.86 -10.16
C PHE A 156 5.20 -17.30 -10.28
N ASP A 157 5.73 -18.19 -9.45
CA ASP A 157 5.14 -19.50 -9.22
C ASP A 157 3.84 -19.39 -8.40
N GLU A 158 3.04 -20.47 -8.38
CA GLU A 158 1.72 -20.47 -7.72
C GLU A 158 1.80 -20.28 -6.19
N GLU A 159 2.87 -20.72 -5.54
CA GLU A 159 3.05 -20.51 -4.10
C GLU A 159 3.32 -19.04 -3.81
N THR A 160 4.22 -18.42 -4.58
CA THR A 160 4.54 -16.99 -4.46
C THR A 160 3.32 -16.11 -4.75
N LYS A 161 2.55 -16.41 -5.81
CA LYS A 161 1.29 -15.70 -6.12
C LYS A 161 0.30 -15.79 -4.97
N ARG A 162 0.12 -16.98 -4.39
CA ARG A 162 -0.81 -17.16 -3.26
C ARG A 162 -0.40 -16.30 -2.06
N ILE A 163 0.88 -16.30 -1.69
CA ILE A 163 1.41 -15.49 -0.59
C ILE A 163 1.18 -13.99 -0.85
N GLU A 164 1.50 -13.53 -2.06
CA GLU A 164 1.28 -12.14 -2.50
C GLU A 164 -0.19 -11.72 -2.42
N GLN A 165 -1.09 -12.56 -2.95
CA GLN A 165 -2.53 -12.33 -2.97
C GLN A 165 -3.11 -12.30 -1.56
N GLU A 166 -2.80 -13.29 -0.73
CA GLU A 166 -3.27 -13.35 0.65
C GLU A 166 -2.86 -12.10 1.44
N GLY A 167 -1.63 -11.62 1.25
CA GLY A 167 -1.18 -10.40 1.91
C GLY A 167 -1.84 -9.14 1.41
N THR A 168 -2.04 -9.04 0.10
CA THR A 168 -2.73 -7.90 -0.50
C THR A 168 -4.19 -7.85 -0.05
N ILE A 169 -4.87 -8.98 0.01
CA ILE A 169 -6.25 -9.11 0.52
C ILE A 169 -6.34 -8.68 1.99
N GLN A 170 -5.38 -9.05 2.83
CA GLN A 170 -5.36 -8.63 4.24
C GLN A 170 -5.24 -7.10 4.36
N VAL A 171 -4.38 -6.47 3.56
CA VAL A 171 -4.25 -5.00 3.55
C VAL A 171 -5.53 -4.33 3.06
N LEU A 172 -6.16 -4.85 2.00
CA LEU A 172 -7.44 -4.35 1.51
C LEU A 172 -8.53 -4.45 2.58
N LYS A 173 -8.67 -5.59 3.25
CA LYS A 173 -9.63 -5.79 4.35
C LYS A 173 -9.39 -4.81 5.50
N LYS A 174 -8.13 -4.62 5.88
CA LYS A 174 -7.75 -3.65 6.93
C LYS A 174 -8.12 -2.23 6.51
N GLY A 175 -7.75 -1.82 5.30
CA GLY A 175 -8.03 -0.49 4.77
C GLY A 175 -9.53 -0.20 4.65
N ILE A 176 -10.33 -1.16 4.17
CA ILE A 176 -11.79 -1.05 4.12
C ILE A 176 -12.35 -0.85 5.52
N LYS A 177 -11.94 -1.69 6.49
CA LYS A 177 -12.41 -1.60 7.88
C LYS A 177 -12.11 -0.24 8.51
N LEU A 178 -10.88 0.25 8.35
CA LEU A 178 -10.45 1.52 8.95
C LEU A 178 -11.11 2.71 8.26
N SER A 179 -11.23 2.68 6.92
CA SER A 179 -11.95 3.70 6.15
C SER A 179 -13.42 3.78 6.55
N ARG A 180 -14.10 2.64 6.71
CA ARG A 180 -15.50 2.61 7.18
C ARG A 180 -15.63 3.18 8.58
N ARG A 181 -14.76 2.79 9.51
CA ARG A 181 -14.76 3.32 10.88
C ARG A 181 -14.53 4.84 10.91
N ALA A 182 -13.62 5.35 10.08
CA ALA A 182 -13.38 6.78 9.96
C ALA A 182 -14.64 7.49 9.45
N LEU A 183 -15.21 7.02 8.33
CA LEU A 183 -16.43 7.58 7.73
C LEU A 183 -17.64 7.53 8.68
N ASP A 184 -17.83 6.43 9.41
CA ASP A 184 -18.91 6.28 10.40
C ASP A 184 -18.82 7.33 11.50
N LYS A 185 -17.61 7.70 11.93
CA LYS A 185 -17.39 8.77 12.92
C LYS A 185 -17.58 10.14 12.30
N MET A 186 -17.10 10.34 11.08
CA MET A 186 -17.25 11.59 10.33
C MET A 186 -18.72 11.96 10.07
N LEU A 187 -19.62 10.98 9.93
CA LEU A 187 -21.07 11.24 9.74
C LEU A 187 -21.68 12.15 10.81
N ASN A 188 -21.23 12.05 12.06
CA ASN A 188 -21.81 12.84 13.16
C ASN A 188 -21.36 14.30 13.13
N GLU A 189 -20.13 14.53 12.66
CA GLU A 189 -19.47 15.84 12.71
C GLU A 189 -19.55 16.59 11.36
N LEU A 190 -19.92 15.91 10.27
CA LEU A 190 -20.04 16.47 8.91
C LEU A 190 -21.45 16.28 8.32
N PRO A 191 -22.49 16.91 8.89
CA PRO A 191 -23.88 16.73 8.43
C PRO A 191 -24.10 17.22 6.98
N ASP A 192 -23.37 18.25 6.54
CA ASP A 192 -23.47 18.79 5.18
C ASP A 192 -22.89 17.84 4.11
N ASP A 193 -22.07 16.87 4.53
CA ASP A 193 -21.45 15.85 3.68
C ASP A 193 -22.08 14.46 3.85
N PHE A 194 -23.22 14.38 4.54
CA PHE A 194 -23.90 13.12 4.85
C PHE A 194 -24.04 12.19 3.65
N GLN A 195 -24.53 12.71 2.51
CA GLN A 195 -24.76 11.90 1.32
C GLN A 195 -23.44 11.35 0.75
N SER A 196 -22.41 12.19 0.64
CA SER A 196 -21.10 11.79 0.15
C SER A 196 -20.46 10.72 1.03
N ILE A 197 -20.61 10.83 2.35
CA ILE A 197 -20.08 9.85 3.29
C ILE A 197 -20.86 8.52 3.18
N VAL A 198 -22.18 8.55 3.05
CA VAL A 198 -23.01 7.35 2.86
C VAL A 198 -22.66 6.62 1.55
N ASP A 199 -22.46 7.36 0.46
CA ASP A 199 -22.10 6.80 -0.85
C ASP A 199 -20.72 6.12 -0.81
N LEU A 200 -19.76 6.72 -0.10
CA LEU A 200 -18.45 6.12 0.16
C LEU A 200 -18.55 4.83 0.98
N ILE A 201 -19.37 4.81 2.03
CA ILE A 201 -19.61 3.61 2.85
C ILE A 201 -20.26 2.50 2.01
N ASP A 202 -21.22 2.82 1.15
CA ASP A 202 -21.83 1.84 0.24
C ASP A 202 -20.81 1.27 -0.74
N THR A 203 -19.98 2.13 -1.35
CA THR A 203 -18.90 1.71 -2.24
C THR A 203 -17.93 0.76 -1.53
N LEU A 204 -17.55 1.05 -0.29
CA LEU A 204 -16.70 0.17 0.53
C LEU A 204 -17.37 -1.17 0.85
N LYS A 205 -18.68 -1.20 1.10
CA LYS A 205 -19.43 -2.46 1.31
C LYS A 205 -19.47 -3.31 0.04
N ARG A 206 -19.65 -2.68 -1.13
CA ARG A 206 -19.60 -3.37 -2.42
C ARG A 206 -18.21 -3.93 -2.69
N LEU A 207 -17.16 -3.15 -2.41
CA LEU A 207 -15.77 -3.60 -2.53
C LEU A 207 -15.48 -4.79 -1.60
N GLU A 208 -15.91 -4.73 -0.34
CA GLU A 208 -15.78 -5.85 0.62
C GLU A 208 -16.54 -7.10 0.16
N THR A 209 -17.73 -6.93 -0.40
CA THR A 209 -18.53 -8.04 -0.93
C THR A 209 -17.86 -8.70 -2.13
N GLN A 210 -17.29 -7.90 -3.05
CA GLN A 210 -16.53 -8.42 -4.18
C GLN A 210 -15.28 -9.17 -3.70
N LEU A 211 -14.59 -8.65 -2.68
CA LEU A 211 -13.39 -9.25 -2.10
C LEU A 211 -13.65 -10.61 -1.44
N ASN A 212 -14.87 -10.83 -0.93
CA ASN A 212 -15.26 -12.08 -0.27
C ASN A 212 -16.04 -13.05 -1.17
N SER A 213 -16.32 -12.67 -2.43
CA SER A 213 -17.02 -13.52 -3.39
C SER A 213 -16.08 -13.88 -4.55
N ASP A 214 -16.31 -13.34 -5.75
CA ASP A 214 -15.49 -13.61 -6.92
C ASP A 214 -14.56 -12.43 -7.22
N MET A 215 -13.36 -12.45 -6.65
CA MET A 215 -12.36 -11.39 -6.86
C MET A 215 -11.90 -11.28 -8.32
N LYS A 216 -12.06 -12.35 -9.12
CA LYS A 216 -11.60 -12.40 -10.52
C LYS A 216 -12.69 -12.01 -11.52
N LYS A 217 -13.92 -11.72 -11.05
CA LYS A 217 -15.02 -11.30 -11.91
C LYS A 217 -14.62 -10.13 -12.81
N ARG A 218 -14.79 -10.32 -14.11
CA ARG A 218 -14.50 -9.29 -15.11
C ARG A 218 -15.73 -8.44 -15.43
N VAL A 219 -15.51 -7.23 -15.95
CA VAL A 219 -16.59 -6.26 -16.22
C VAL A 219 -17.52 -6.74 -17.34
N ASP A 220 -17.01 -7.50 -18.31
CA ASP A 220 -17.78 -8.10 -19.42
C ASP A 220 -18.70 -9.26 -18.98
N GLU A 221 -18.55 -9.74 -17.74
CA GLU A 221 -19.39 -10.79 -17.13
C GLU A 221 -20.52 -10.23 -16.24
N VAL A 222 -20.70 -8.90 -16.19
CA VAL A 222 -21.69 -8.19 -15.35
C VAL A 222 -22.96 -7.87 -16.12
#